data_AF-A0A401FQ04-F1
#
_entry.id   AF-A0A401FQ04-F1
#
_cell.length_a   1.000
_cell.length_b   1.000
_cell.length_c   1.000
_cell.angle_alpha   90.00
_cell.angle_beta   90.00
_cell.angle_gamma   90.00
#
_symmetry.space_group_name_H-M   'P 1'
#
loop_
_entity.id
_entity.type
_entity.pdbx_description
1 polymer ?
#
loop_
_entity_poly.entity_id
_entity_poly.type
_entity_poly.pdbx_seq_one_letter_code
_entity_poly.pdbx_strand_id
1 'polypeptide(L)'
;MIYLLISWVVCLLPQRTSLASGELGKAHFVSETGLKKGNLINKDGIVFGKKGRQLVAKPNDLDGNVAIFGGAGTGKTAGNLIPTLLTYQGNAFVVDIKPELLAKTGHLHPNKKVLNFLDPQLAYDPLAAIDSYTDVIDLAKTIIPISPDIKEPYFKESAKYLLVRAGSSKIVNHLVRLLNG
;
A
#
# COMPACT_ATOMS: atom_id res chain seq x y z
N MET A 1 -55.41 13.43 3.55
CA MET A 1 -54.85 13.73 2.21
C MET A 1 -53.85 14.89 2.23
N ILE A 2 -54.16 16.03 2.87
CA ILE A 2 -53.24 17.19 2.98
C ILE A 2 -51.90 16.86 3.69
N TYR A 3 -51.90 16.08 4.77
CA TYR A 3 -50.68 15.73 5.51
C TYR A 3 -49.67 14.89 4.70
N LEU A 4 -50.16 14.07 3.75
CA LEU A 4 -49.30 13.29 2.86
C LEU A 4 -48.62 14.19 1.82
N LEU A 5 -49.31 15.21 1.31
CA LEU A 5 -48.74 16.20 0.40
C LEU A 5 -47.67 17.06 1.09
N ILE A 6 -47.90 17.48 2.33
CA ILE A 6 -46.92 18.26 3.11
C ILE A 6 -45.67 17.42 3.37
N SER A 7 -45.82 16.14 3.77
CA SER A 7 -44.68 15.26 4.02
C SER A 7 -43.86 14.98 2.75
N TRP A 8 -44.52 14.80 1.60
CA TRP A 8 -43.85 14.61 0.31
C TRP A 8 -43.06 15.85 -0.12
N VAL A 9 -43.62 17.05 0.07
CA VAL A 9 -42.94 18.32 -0.22
C VAL A 9 -41.76 18.57 0.72
N VAL A 10 -41.87 18.21 2.01
CA VAL A 10 -40.76 18.32 2.97
C VAL A 10 -39.61 17.37 2.65
N CYS A 11 -39.88 16.17 2.12
CA CYS A 11 -38.85 15.25 1.64
C CYS A 11 -38.12 15.70 0.37
N LEU A 12 -38.71 16.63 -0.40
CA LEU A 12 -38.08 17.22 -1.59
C LEU A 12 -37.16 18.41 -1.24
N LEU A 13 -37.19 18.92 0.00
CA LEU A 13 -36.24 19.91 0.47
C LEU A 13 -34.91 19.21 0.82
N PRO A 14 -33.76 19.69 0.31
CA PRO A 14 -32.47 19.14 0.71
C PRO A 14 -32.35 19.27 2.23
N GLN A 15 -32.30 18.12 2.92
CA GLN A 15 -32.01 18.10 4.34
C GLN A 15 -30.66 18.77 4.54
N ARG A 16 -30.65 19.95 5.19
CA ARG A 16 -29.41 20.57 5.62
C ARG A 16 -28.79 19.68 6.69
N THR A 17 -27.88 18.81 6.27
CA THR A 17 -26.97 18.08 7.17
C THR A 17 -25.90 19.02 7.69
N SER A 18 -26.30 20.08 8.40
CA SER A 18 -25.35 20.81 9.23
C SER A 18 -25.12 19.97 10.47
N LEU A 19 -23.92 19.41 10.61
CA LEU A 19 -23.49 18.77 11.85
C LEU A 19 -23.58 19.80 12.99
N ALA A 20 -24.27 19.45 14.07
CA ALA A 20 -24.33 20.30 15.25
C ALA A 20 -22.95 20.36 15.92
N SER A 21 -22.65 21.47 16.59
CA SER A 21 -21.36 21.63 17.27
C SER A 21 -21.19 20.57 18.36
N GLY A 22 -20.15 19.73 18.23
CA GLY A 22 -19.81 18.70 19.22
C GLY A 22 -20.11 17.25 18.81
N GLU A 23 -20.86 17.01 17.73
CA GLU A 23 -21.23 15.64 17.29
C GLU A 23 -20.02 14.77 16.90
N LEU A 24 -18.93 15.40 16.45
CA LEU A 24 -17.70 14.72 16.05
C LEU A 24 -16.67 14.59 17.20
N GLY A 25 -16.98 15.07 18.41
CA GLY A 25 -16.03 15.14 19.51
C GLY A 25 -14.79 15.98 19.14
N LYS A 26 -13.60 15.38 19.23
CA LYS A 26 -12.33 16.04 18.84
C LYS A 26 -12.06 15.97 17.32
N ALA A 27 -12.80 15.15 16.59
CA ALA A 27 -12.64 15.04 15.15
C ALA A 27 -13.22 16.28 14.46
N HIS A 28 -12.55 16.72 13.41
CA HIS A 28 -13.00 17.83 12.59
C HIS A 28 -12.59 17.60 11.14
N PHE A 29 -13.38 18.12 10.21
CA PHE A 29 -12.94 18.20 8.83
C PHE A 29 -11.80 19.20 8.70
N VAL A 30 -10.74 18.79 8.03
CA VAL A 30 -9.59 19.66 7.79
C VAL A 30 -10.01 20.84 6.90
N SER A 31 -9.77 22.05 7.40
CA SER A 31 -9.96 23.29 6.66
C SER A 31 -8.75 23.60 5.75
N GLU A 32 -8.88 24.58 4.87
CA GLU A 32 -7.74 25.06 4.06
C GLU A 32 -6.60 25.60 4.93
N THR A 33 -6.93 26.26 6.04
CA THR A 33 -5.94 26.69 7.04
C THR A 33 -5.27 25.49 7.71
N GLY A 34 -6.02 24.41 7.99
CA GLY A 34 -5.50 23.14 8.48
C GLY A 34 -4.54 22.47 7.49
N LEU A 35 -4.88 22.45 6.19
CA LEU A 35 -4.01 21.92 5.14
C LEU A 35 -2.67 22.68 5.07
N LYS A 36 -2.71 24.01 5.14
CA LYS A 36 -1.50 24.85 5.15
C LYS A 36 -0.68 24.63 6.42
N LYS A 37 -1.32 24.64 7.59
CA LYS A 37 -0.66 24.42 8.89
C LYS A 37 -0.03 23.04 8.99
N GLY A 38 -0.68 22.02 8.45
CA GLY A 38 -0.16 20.65 8.35
C GLY A 38 0.85 20.44 7.23
N ASN A 39 1.21 21.50 6.48
CA ASN A 39 2.16 21.44 5.37
C ASN A 39 1.77 20.41 4.29
N LEU A 40 0.47 20.25 4.01
CA LEU A 40 -0.06 19.19 3.13
C LEU A 40 -0.32 19.66 1.69
N ILE A 41 0.01 20.91 1.35
CA ILE A 41 -0.29 21.50 0.05
C ILE A 41 0.94 21.44 -0.86
N ASN A 42 0.75 20.96 -2.09
CA ASN A 42 1.75 20.85 -3.16
C ASN A 42 3.05 20.18 -2.66
N LYS A 43 2.90 18.94 -2.19
CA LYS A 43 4.00 18.11 -1.68
C LYS A 43 4.20 16.88 -2.55
N ASP A 44 5.43 16.41 -2.57
CA ASP A 44 5.89 15.34 -3.46
C ASP A 44 5.84 13.96 -2.80
N GLY A 45 4.89 13.75 -1.90
CA GLY A 45 4.67 12.46 -1.23
C GLY A 45 3.34 11.81 -1.61
N ILE A 46 2.66 11.20 -0.65
CA ILE A 46 1.44 10.42 -0.93
C ILE A 46 0.27 11.37 -1.18
N VAL A 47 -0.26 11.37 -2.39
CA VAL A 47 -1.36 12.26 -2.81
C VAL A 47 -2.70 11.75 -2.27
N PHE A 48 -3.36 12.59 -1.48
CA PHE A 48 -4.71 12.38 -0.97
C PHE A 48 -5.79 12.89 -1.94
N GLY A 49 -5.44 13.86 -2.77
CA GLY A 49 -6.33 14.40 -3.80
C GLY A 49 -5.91 15.82 -4.16
N LYS A 50 -6.89 16.67 -4.50
CA LYS A 50 -6.65 18.08 -4.84
C LYS A 50 -7.71 19.00 -4.24
N LYS A 51 -7.30 20.19 -3.85
CA LYS A 51 -8.18 21.30 -3.47
C LYS A 51 -7.98 22.42 -4.47
N GLY A 52 -9.00 22.70 -5.28
CA GLY A 52 -8.88 23.62 -6.41
C GLY A 52 -7.81 23.14 -7.41
N ARG A 53 -6.75 23.94 -7.57
CA ARG A 53 -5.59 23.67 -8.43
C ARG A 53 -4.37 23.10 -7.66
N GLN A 54 -4.49 22.92 -6.35
CA GLN A 54 -3.39 22.49 -5.50
C GLN A 54 -3.54 21.01 -5.15
N LEU A 55 -2.44 20.26 -5.21
CA LEU A 55 -2.41 18.88 -4.72
C LEU A 55 -2.41 18.90 -3.20
N VAL A 56 -3.16 17.97 -2.62
CA VAL A 56 -3.12 17.68 -1.19
C VAL A 56 -2.38 16.37 -1.04
N ALA A 57 -1.22 16.41 -0.41
CA ALA A 57 -0.35 15.25 -0.27
C ALA A 57 0.35 15.25 1.09
N LYS A 58 0.59 14.06 1.63
CA LYS A 58 1.46 13.85 2.78
C LYS A 58 2.91 14.08 2.37
N PRO A 59 3.65 14.99 3.02
CA PRO A 59 5.09 15.13 2.83
C PRO A 59 5.86 13.83 3.06
N ASN A 60 7.01 13.67 2.41
CA ASN A 60 7.87 12.49 2.54
C ASN A 60 8.55 12.39 3.92
N ASP A 61 8.77 13.53 4.57
CA ASP A 61 9.37 13.66 5.90
C ASP A 61 8.35 13.50 7.04
N LEU A 62 7.05 13.47 6.73
CA LEU A 62 6.02 13.21 7.71
C LEU A 62 5.88 11.70 7.89
N ASP A 63 5.92 11.20 9.13
CA ASP A 63 5.72 9.77 9.40
C ASP A 63 4.26 9.33 9.20
N GLY A 64 4.05 8.03 8.98
CA GLY A 64 2.73 7.39 8.96
C GLY A 64 2.36 6.72 7.64
N ASN A 65 1.60 5.64 7.77
CA ASN A 65 1.07 4.84 6.67
C ASN A 65 -0.30 5.34 6.22
N VAL A 66 -0.63 5.11 4.95
CA VAL A 66 -1.88 5.57 4.33
C VAL A 66 -2.68 4.36 3.85
N ALA A 67 -3.94 4.29 4.26
CA ALA A 67 -4.90 3.31 3.75
C ALA A 67 -6.02 4.04 3.00
N ILE A 68 -6.35 3.59 1.79
CA ILE A 68 -7.38 4.18 0.93
C ILE A 68 -8.49 3.17 0.73
N PHE A 69 -9.70 3.51 1.16
CA PHE A 69 -10.88 2.66 1.07
C PHE A 69 -11.87 3.19 0.04
N GLY A 70 -12.57 2.27 -0.64
CA GLY A 70 -13.59 2.61 -1.61
C GLY A 70 -13.95 1.42 -2.50
N GLY A 71 -15.16 1.41 -3.05
CA GLY A 71 -15.63 0.35 -3.96
C GLY A 71 -14.85 0.28 -5.27
N ALA A 72 -15.13 -0.73 -6.09
CA ALA A 72 -14.60 -0.78 -7.45
C ALA A 72 -15.06 0.44 -8.26
N GLY A 73 -14.19 1.02 -9.08
CA GLY A 73 -14.54 2.18 -9.92
C GLY A 73 -14.60 3.54 -9.23
N THR A 74 -14.40 3.64 -7.91
CA THR A 74 -14.47 4.93 -7.17
C THR A 74 -13.24 5.83 -7.36
N GLY A 75 -12.33 5.47 -8.27
CA GLY A 75 -11.18 6.31 -8.60
C GLY A 75 -9.99 6.22 -7.64
N LYS A 76 -9.87 5.21 -6.77
CA LYS A 76 -8.71 5.05 -5.86
C LYS A 76 -7.36 5.11 -6.59
N THR A 77 -7.23 4.40 -7.70
CA THR A 77 -6.01 4.44 -8.52
C THR A 77 -5.82 5.81 -9.17
N ALA A 78 -6.84 6.30 -9.88
CA ALA A 78 -6.76 7.54 -10.66
C ALA A 78 -6.61 8.81 -9.81
N GLY A 79 -7.21 8.85 -8.63
CA GLY A 79 -7.25 10.00 -7.74
C GLY A 79 -6.09 10.09 -6.75
N ASN A 80 -5.45 8.95 -6.44
CA ASN A 80 -4.41 8.89 -5.41
C ASN A 80 -3.12 8.27 -5.91
N LEU A 81 -3.15 7.01 -6.38
CA LEU A 81 -1.93 6.26 -6.73
C LEU A 81 -1.22 6.82 -7.96
N ILE A 82 -1.94 7.10 -9.05
CA ILE A 82 -1.35 7.68 -10.27
C ILE A 82 -0.73 9.06 -9.97
N PRO A 83 -1.46 10.04 -9.38
CA PRO A 83 -0.86 11.31 -9.00
C PRO A 83 0.36 11.14 -8.09
N THR A 84 0.28 10.22 -7.11
CA THR A 84 1.43 9.92 -6.24
C THR A 84 2.64 9.48 -7.05
N LEU A 85 2.52 8.46 -7.91
CA LEU A 85 3.65 7.96 -8.71
C LEU A 85 4.18 8.96 -9.76
N LEU A 86 3.37 9.93 -10.17
CA LEU A 86 3.79 11.01 -11.06
C LEU A 86 4.60 12.10 -10.33
N THR A 87 4.34 12.35 -9.04
CA THR A 87 5.00 13.41 -8.28
C THR A 87 6.07 12.89 -7.31
N TYR A 88 6.02 11.61 -6.92
CA TYR A 88 6.91 11.04 -5.93
C TYR A 88 8.37 11.07 -6.39
N GLN A 89 9.24 11.66 -5.57
CA GLN A 89 10.67 11.82 -5.89
C GLN A 89 11.56 10.73 -5.29
N GLY A 90 10.99 9.81 -4.50
CA GLY A 90 11.73 8.71 -3.89
C GLY A 90 11.69 7.42 -4.70
N ASN A 91 12.34 6.37 -4.18
CA ASN A 91 12.22 5.02 -4.72
C ASN A 91 10.88 4.42 -4.29
N ALA A 92 10.17 3.80 -5.22
CA ALA A 92 8.90 3.15 -4.96
C ALA A 92 8.96 1.66 -5.31
N PHE A 93 8.46 0.82 -4.40
CA PHE A 93 8.12 -0.56 -4.69
C PHE A 93 6.61 -0.63 -4.96
N VAL A 94 6.23 -1.00 -6.19
CA VAL A 94 4.85 -0.92 -6.66
C VAL A 94 4.36 -2.30 -7.07
N VAL A 95 3.27 -2.77 -6.45
CA VAL A 95 2.56 -3.98 -6.85
C VAL A 95 1.40 -3.58 -7.76
N ASP A 96 1.54 -3.82 -9.06
CA ASP A 96 0.56 -3.42 -10.09
C ASP A 96 -0.16 -4.64 -10.67
N ILE A 97 -1.34 -4.94 -10.15
CA ILE A 97 -2.12 -6.13 -10.52
C ILE A 97 -2.77 -5.98 -11.91
N LYS A 98 -3.11 -4.76 -12.34
CA LYS A 98 -3.85 -4.46 -13.59
C LYS A 98 -2.97 -3.79 -14.68
N PRO A 99 -1.65 -3.96 -14.60
CA PRO A 99 -0.62 -3.12 -15.22
C PRO A 99 -0.92 -1.63 -15.52
N GLU A 100 -1.84 -0.98 -14.80
CA GLU A 100 -2.30 0.37 -15.16
C GLU A 100 -1.34 1.46 -14.67
N LEU A 101 -0.65 1.21 -13.56
CA LEU A 101 0.27 2.16 -12.95
C LEU A 101 1.55 2.22 -13.79
N LEU A 102 2.10 1.07 -14.17
CA LEU A 102 3.28 0.98 -15.01
C LEU A 102 3.03 1.64 -16.37
N ALA A 103 1.90 1.35 -17.01
CA ALA A 103 1.55 1.94 -18.31
C ALA A 103 1.45 3.48 -18.26
N LYS A 104 0.86 4.03 -17.19
CA LYS A 104 0.62 5.48 -17.07
C LYS A 104 1.80 6.26 -16.54
N THR A 105 2.67 5.66 -15.72
CA THR A 105 3.71 6.40 -14.98
C THR A 105 5.13 5.93 -15.28
N GLY A 106 5.30 4.74 -15.85
CA GLY A 106 6.62 4.12 -16.04
C GLY A 106 7.57 4.91 -16.94
N HIS A 107 7.06 5.80 -17.80
CA HIS A 107 7.88 6.66 -18.65
C HIS A 107 8.67 7.72 -17.85
N LEU A 108 8.21 8.10 -16.65
CA LEU A 108 8.94 9.01 -15.76
C LEU A 108 10.04 8.33 -14.96
N HIS A 109 10.07 7.00 -14.97
CA HIS A 109 10.99 6.17 -14.19
C HIS A 109 11.93 5.41 -15.13
N PRO A 110 12.97 6.05 -15.71
CA PRO A 110 13.86 5.41 -16.68
C PRO A 110 14.63 4.24 -16.08
N ASN A 111 14.95 4.30 -14.78
CA ASN A 111 15.69 3.26 -14.06
C ASN A 111 14.79 2.16 -13.46
N LYS A 112 13.50 2.13 -13.82
CA LYS A 112 12.56 1.13 -13.28
C LYS A 112 13.02 -0.30 -13.57
N LYS A 113 12.78 -1.19 -12.61
CA LYS A 113 12.89 -2.65 -12.79
C LYS A 113 11.50 -3.24 -12.71
N VAL A 114 11.13 -4.02 -13.71
CA VAL A 114 9.79 -4.62 -13.81
C VAL A 114 9.95 -6.14 -13.72
N LEU A 115 9.45 -6.73 -12.64
CA LEU A 115 9.31 -8.17 -12.50
C LEU A 115 7.89 -8.54 -12.93
N ASN A 116 7.76 -9.05 -14.16
CA ASN A 116 6.48 -9.49 -14.72
C ASN A 116 6.43 -11.02 -14.71
N PHE A 117 5.44 -11.59 -14.02
CA PHE A 117 5.27 -13.04 -13.90
C PHE A 117 4.55 -13.69 -15.09
N LEU A 118 3.90 -12.89 -15.95
CA LEU A 118 3.21 -13.38 -17.15
C LEU A 118 4.12 -13.34 -18.38
N ASP A 119 4.95 -12.30 -18.49
CA ASP A 119 5.94 -12.12 -19.57
C ASP A 119 7.30 -11.73 -18.96
N PRO A 120 8.11 -12.70 -18.52
CA PRO A 120 9.34 -12.44 -17.78
C PRO A 120 10.44 -11.85 -18.65
N GLN A 121 10.76 -10.57 -18.43
CA GLN A 121 11.94 -9.92 -19.02
C GLN A 121 13.11 -9.77 -18.04
N LEU A 122 12.83 -9.88 -16.74
CA LEU A 122 13.80 -9.81 -15.66
C LEU A 122 13.62 -11.01 -14.75
N ALA A 123 14.73 -11.62 -14.35
CA ALA A 123 14.74 -12.70 -13.36
C ALA A 123 14.97 -12.13 -11.96
N TYR A 124 14.34 -12.77 -10.97
CA TYR A 124 14.57 -12.51 -9.55
C TYR A 124 14.85 -13.83 -8.84
N ASP A 125 16.00 -13.93 -8.19
CA ASP A 125 16.32 -15.05 -7.30
C ASP A 125 16.07 -14.62 -5.84
N PRO A 126 14.98 -15.07 -5.20
CA PRO A 126 14.71 -14.77 -3.79
C PRO A 126 15.76 -15.37 -2.84
N LEU A 127 16.57 -16.32 -3.32
CA LEU A 127 17.62 -16.95 -2.54
C LEU A 127 18.96 -16.23 -2.63
N ALA A 128 19.08 -15.19 -3.47
CA ALA A 128 20.34 -14.47 -3.67
C ALA A 128 20.73 -13.58 -2.48
N ALA A 129 19.78 -13.21 -1.62
CA ALA A 129 19.99 -12.36 -0.45
C ALA A 129 20.06 -13.16 0.87
N ILE A 130 20.18 -14.49 0.80
CA ILE A 130 20.21 -15.35 1.99
C ILE A 130 21.67 -15.61 2.35
N ASP A 131 22.14 -14.93 3.40
CA ASP A 131 23.52 -15.06 3.86
C ASP A 131 23.62 -15.67 5.26
N SER A 132 22.51 -15.67 6.01
CA SER A 132 22.45 -16.13 7.39
C SER A 132 21.34 -17.13 7.63
N TYR A 133 21.48 -17.89 8.72
CA TYR A 133 20.42 -18.79 9.20
C TYR A 133 19.12 -18.03 9.52
N THR A 134 19.23 -16.78 10.00
CA THR A 134 18.08 -15.92 10.27
C THR A 134 17.32 -15.55 8.98
N ASP A 135 18.02 -15.28 7.88
CA ASP A 135 17.39 -14.99 6.59
C ASP A 135 16.59 -16.20 6.07
N VAL A 136 17.11 -17.41 6.27
CA VAL A 136 16.40 -18.64 5.91
C VAL A 136 15.11 -18.78 6.73
N ILE A 137 15.17 -18.50 8.04
CA ILE A 137 13.99 -18.53 8.90
C ILE A 137 12.96 -17.50 8.44
N ASP A 138 13.39 -16.27 8.15
CA ASP A 138 12.48 -15.20 7.77
C ASP A 138 11.85 -15.45 6.40
N LEU A 139 12.63 -15.95 5.43
CA LEU A 139 12.09 -16.44 4.17
C LEU A 139 11.05 -17.55 4.41
N ALA A 140 11.35 -18.52 5.28
CA ALA A 140 10.44 -19.63 5.55
C ALA A 140 9.12 -19.15 6.18
N LYS A 141 9.16 -18.14 7.04
CA LYS A 141 7.94 -17.49 7.59
C LYS A 141 7.17 -16.74 6.50
N THR A 142 7.86 -16.09 5.56
CA THR A 142 7.22 -15.39 4.43
C THR A 142 6.55 -16.36 3.46
N ILE A 143 7.19 -17.50 3.14
CA ILE A 143 6.65 -18.50 2.21
C ILE A 143 5.51 -19.31 2.86
N ILE A 144 5.67 -19.69 4.14
CA ILE A 144 4.72 -20.53 4.88
C ILE A 144 4.23 -19.76 6.11
N PRO A 145 3.33 -18.77 5.93
CA PRO A 145 2.78 -18.03 7.04
C PRO A 145 1.86 -18.92 7.89
N ILE A 146 2.05 -18.83 9.20
CA ILE A 146 1.27 -19.57 10.20
C ILE A 146 0.47 -18.54 10.97
N SER A 147 -0.85 -18.61 10.79
CA SER A 147 -1.78 -17.67 11.42
C SER A 147 -1.96 -18.02 12.89
N PRO A 148 -2.09 -17.06 13.80
CA PRO A 148 -2.26 -17.33 15.23
C PRO A 148 -3.52 -18.14 15.59
N ASP A 149 -4.56 -18.07 14.75
CA ASP A 149 -5.86 -18.71 14.93
C ASP A 149 -5.93 -20.13 14.33
N ILE A 150 -4.84 -20.63 13.74
CA ILE A 150 -4.82 -21.97 13.17
C ILE A 150 -4.95 -23.02 14.29
N LYS A 151 -5.99 -23.85 14.21
CA LYS A 151 -6.23 -24.90 15.21
C LYS A 151 -5.14 -25.97 15.21
N GLU A 152 -4.65 -26.33 14.03
CA GLU A 152 -3.64 -27.38 13.85
C GLU A 152 -2.51 -26.90 12.93
N PRO A 153 -1.46 -26.27 13.51
CA PRO A 153 -0.34 -25.74 12.72
C PRO A 153 0.64 -26.82 12.27
N TYR A 154 0.50 -28.08 12.73
CA TYR A 154 1.51 -29.14 12.61
C TYR A 154 2.10 -29.28 11.20
N PHE A 155 1.26 -29.35 10.16
CA PHE A 155 1.74 -29.48 8.78
C PHE A 155 2.51 -28.26 8.30
N LYS A 156 2.06 -27.05 8.66
CA LYS A 156 2.76 -25.81 8.30
C LYS A 156 4.08 -25.68 9.06
N GLU A 157 4.10 -26.01 10.35
CA GLU A 157 5.32 -26.02 11.15
C GLU A 157 6.33 -27.02 10.58
N SER A 158 5.90 -28.26 10.31
CA SER A 158 6.75 -29.29 9.73
C SER A 158 7.31 -28.87 8.37
N ALA A 159 6.48 -28.31 7.48
CA ALA A 159 6.93 -27.82 6.18
C ALA A 159 7.94 -26.67 6.31
N LYS A 160 7.72 -25.75 7.26
CA LYS A 160 8.64 -24.65 7.57
C LYS A 160 9.98 -25.18 8.09
N TYR A 161 9.99 -26.14 9.01
CA TYR A 161 11.22 -26.76 9.50
C TYR A 161 12.02 -27.45 8.39
N LEU A 162 11.34 -28.16 7.49
CA LEU A 162 11.99 -28.79 6.34
C LEU A 162 12.63 -27.75 5.42
N LEU A 163 11.93 -26.64 5.15
CA LEU A 163 12.44 -25.55 4.33
C LEU A 163 13.67 -24.88 4.97
N VAL A 164 13.62 -24.63 6.29
CA VAL A 164 14.75 -24.05 7.02
C VAL A 164 15.97 -24.97 6.97
N ARG A 165 15.77 -26.28 7.16
CA ARG A 165 16.87 -27.25 7.11
C ARG A 165 17.49 -27.32 5.71
N ALA A 166 16.67 -27.32 4.66
CA ALA A 166 17.16 -27.30 3.28
C ALA A 166 17.94 -26.01 2.95
N GLY A 167 17.41 -24.84 3.33
CA GLY A 167 18.08 -23.56 3.09
C GLY A 167 19.41 -23.43 3.83
N SER A 168 19.49 -23.93 5.06
CA SER A 168 20.73 -23.91 5.86
C SER A 168 21.85 -24.76 5.25
N SER A 169 21.51 -25.88 4.60
CA SER A 169 22.48 -26.70 3.87
C SER A 169 23.12 -25.95 2.70
N LYS A 170 22.37 -25.08 2.01
CA LYS A 170 22.89 -24.21 0.94
C LYS A 170 23.97 -23.25 1.46
N ILE A 171 23.75 -22.64 2.63
CA ILE A 171 24.70 -21.74 3.30
C ILE A 171 26.00 -22.49 3.64
N VAL A 172 25.87 -23.66 4.27
CA VAL A 172 27.03 -24.51 4.62
C VAL A 172 27.83 -24.89 3.38
N ASN A 173 27.16 -25.32 2.31
CA ASN A 173 27.84 -25.67 1.06
C ASN A 173 28.52 -24.47 0.38
N HIS A 174 27.95 -23.26 0.51
CA HIS A 174 28.57 -22.04 0.01
C HIS A 174 29.84 -21.70 0.80
N LEU A 175 29.79 -21.73 2.14
CA LEU A 175 30.96 -21.52 3.02
C LEU A 175 32.08 -22.54 2.76
N VAL A 176 31.73 -23.82 2.61
CA VAL A 176 32.71 -24.88 2.30
C VAL A 176 33.40 -24.64 0.95
N ARG A 177 32.69 -24.10 -0.06
CA ARG A 177 33.30 -23.72 -1.34
C ARG A 177 34.24 -22.53 -1.22
N LEU A 178 33.93 -21.56 -0.36
CA LEU A 178 34.79 -20.39 -0.11
C LEU A 178 36.05 -20.76 0.67
N LEU A 179 35.98 -21.75 1.57
CA LEU A 179 37.11 -22.21 2.37
C LEU A 179 38.05 -23.18 1.64
N ASN A 180 37.56 -23.84 0.57
CA ASN A 180 38.31 -24.82 -0.22
C ASN A 180 38.80 -24.26 -1.58
N GLY A 181 38.71 -22.95 -1.78
CA GLY A 181 39.21 -22.23 -2.94
C GLY A 181 40.60 -21.66 -2.73
#